data_AF-A0A0B6Z4V1-F1
#
_entry.id   AF-A0A0B6Z4V1-F1
#
_cell.length_a   1.000
_cell.length_b   1.000
_cell.length_c   1.000
_cell.angle_alpha   90.00
_cell.angle_beta   90.00
_cell.angle_gamma   90.00
#
_symmetry.space_group_name_H-M   'P 1'
#
loop_
_entity.id
_entity.type
_entity.pdbx_description
1 polymer ?
#
loop_
_entity_poly.entity_id
_entity_poly.type
_entity_poly.pdbx_seq_one_letter_code
_entity_poly.pdbx_strand_id
1 'polypeptide(L)' 'LVINLPLRNTGSHRASSFVTQGYKTRRMAVDYSVPLITDVKCTKLFVEALNRLKTQPPLKTHIDCLSSQKI' A
#
# COMPACT_ATOMS: atom_id res chain seq x y z
N LEU A 1 -3.60 -3.12 -6.79
CA LEU A 1 -2.47 -3.37 -5.84
C LEU A 1 -2.41 -2.20 -4.87
N VAL A 2 -2.25 -2.45 -3.59
CA VAL A 2 -2.14 -1.43 -2.54
C VAL A 2 -0.72 -1.44 -1.97
N ILE A 3 -0.13 -0.26 -1.80
CA ILE A 3 1.14 -0.08 -1.09
C ILE A 3 0.86 0.82 0.12
N ASN A 4 0.92 0.26 1.32
CA ASN A 4 0.63 0.98 2.56
C ASN A 4 1.77 0.78 3.56
N LEU A 5 2.75 1.67 3.50
CA LEU A 5 3.94 1.64 4.36
C LEU A 5 3.60 2.24 5.74
N PRO A 6 3.80 1.51 6.84
CA PRO A 6 3.69 2.10 8.17
C PRO A 6 4.83 3.09 8.40
N LEU A 7 4.54 4.25 8.98
CA LEU A 7 5.55 5.20 9.44
C LEU A 7 6.41 4.53 10.52
N ARG A 8 7.73 4.56 10.37
CA ARG A 8 8.66 4.06 11.39
C ARG A 8 8.79 5.09 12.51
N ASN A 9 8.57 4.63 13.75
CA ASN A 9 8.86 5.23 15.06
C ASN A 9 7.96 6.38 15.58
N THR A 10 7.26 6.09 16.69
CA THR A 10 7.38 6.75 18.02
C THR A 10 6.30 6.19 18.97
N GLY A 11 6.72 5.47 20.01
CA GLY A 11 5.83 5.08 21.12
C GLY A 11 5.09 3.75 20.95
N SER A 12 4.98 3.00 22.06
CA SER A 12 4.25 1.73 22.13
C SER A 12 2.86 1.88 21.53
N HIS A 13 2.47 0.98 20.62
CA HIS A 13 1.09 0.94 20.14
C HIS A 13 0.16 0.64 21.32
N ARG A 14 -0.47 1.68 21.88
CA ARG A 14 -1.60 1.50 22.81
C ARG A 14 -2.69 0.76 22.03
N ALA A 15 -3.48 -0.08 22.69
CA ALA A 15 -4.51 -0.86 22.01
C ALA A 15 -5.53 0.00 21.22
N SER A 16 -5.71 1.26 21.61
CA SER A 16 -6.51 2.25 20.88
C SER A 16 -5.91 2.70 19.54
N SER A 17 -4.63 2.41 19.28
CA SER A 17 -3.93 2.72 18.02
C SER A 17 -4.04 1.59 16.97
N PHE A 18 -4.69 0.45 17.29
CA PHE A 18 -4.84 -0.64 16.33
C PHE A 18 -5.77 -0.27 15.18
N VAL A 19 -6.81 0.55 15.42
CA VAL A 19 -7.81 0.92 14.40
C VAL A 19 -7.46 2.27 13.77
N THR A 20 -6.30 2.35 13.13
CA THR A 20 -5.94 3.51 12.29
C THR A 20 -6.57 3.40 10.90
N GLN A 21 -6.66 4.51 10.18
CA GLN A 21 -7.06 4.49 8.77
C GLN A 21 -6.19 3.54 7.95
N GLY A 22 -4.87 3.53 8.19
CA GLY A 22 -3.95 2.57 7.56
C GLY A 22 -4.29 1.12 7.86
N TYR A 23 -4.66 0.79 9.11
CA TYR A 23 -5.15 -0.55 9.45
C TYR A 23 -6.44 -0.91 8.69
N LYS A 24 -7.44 -0.01 8.67
CA LYS A 24 -8.70 -0.22 7.94
C LYS A 24 -8.45 -0.50 6.45
N THR A 25 -7.58 0.28 5.81
CA THR A 25 -7.20 0.08 4.41
C THR A 25 -6.48 -1.26 4.18
N ARG A 26 -5.56 -1.65 5.08
CA ARG A 26 -4.88 -2.95 4.98
C ARG A 26 -5.86 -4.12 5.15
N ARG A 27 -6.79 -4.03 6.12
CA ARG A 27 -7.84 -5.04 6.32
C ARG A 27 -8.73 -5.17 5.08
N MET A 28 -9.20 -4.05 4.55
CA MET A 28 -9.98 -4.02 3.31
C MET A 28 -9.25 -4.70 2.15
N ALA A 29 -7.94 -4.45 1.97
CA ALA A 29 -7.17 -5.12 0.92
C ALA A 29 -7.12 -6.64 1.11
N VAL A 30 -6.94 -7.13 2.35
CA VAL A 30 -6.99 -8.56 2.67
C VAL A 30 -8.38 -9.14 2.41
N ASP A 31 -9.43 -8.48 2.91
CA ASP A 31 -10.81 -8.97 2.85
C ASP A 31 -11.30 -9.07 1.39
N TYR A 32 -10.86 -8.17 0.50
CA TYR A 32 -11.18 -8.19 -0.94
C TYR A 32 -10.10 -8.85 -1.81
N SER A 33 -9.14 -9.58 -1.23
CA SER A 33 -8.06 -10.27 -1.97
C SER A 33 -7.27 -9.35 -2.92
N VAL A 34 -7.14 -8.07 -2.55
CA VAL A 34 -6.33 -7.08 -3.27
C VAL A 34 -4.88 -7.24 -2.80
N PRO A 35 -3.90 -7.40 -3.71
CA PRO A 35 -2.49 -7.48 -3.34
C PRO A 35 -2.06 -6.27 -2.50
N LEU A 36 -1.33 -6.51 -1.40
CA LEU A 36 -0.91 -5.50 -0.43
C LEU A 36 0.59 -5.59 -0.13
N ILE A 37 1.31 -4.47 -0.23
CA ILE A 37 2.72 -4.35 0.20
C ILE A 37 2.79 -3.39 1.39
N THR A 38 3.40 -3.84 2.49
CA THR A 38 3.57 -3.05 3.73
C THR A 38 5.02 -2.74 4.09
N ASP A 39 6.00 -3.36 3.41
CA ASP A 39 7.43 -3.16 3.69
C ASP A 39 8.11 -2.33 2.59
N VAL A 40 8.94 -1.39 3.03
CA VAL A 40 9.65 -0.46 2.12
C VAL A 40 10.66 -1.17 1.22
N LYS A 41 11.31 -2.25 1.67
CA LYS A 41 12.25 -3.02 0.87
C LYS A 41 11.50 -3.78 -0.22
N CYS A 42 10.38 -4.43 0.11
CA CYS A 42 9.52 -5.09 -0.87
C CYS A 42 9.00 -4.11 -1.92
N THR A 43 8.57 -2.90 -1.51
CA THR A 43 8.15 -1.85 -2.46
C THR A 43 9.27 -1.47 -3.42
N LYS A 44 10.49 -1.26 -2.92
CA LYS A 44 11.64 -0.92 -3.77
C LYS A 44 11.94 -2.00 -4.81
N LEU A 45 11.98 -3.27 -4.38
CA LEU A 45 12.20 -4.40 -5.27
C LEU A 45 11.08 -4.53 -6.31
N PHE A 46 9.83 -4.32 -5.91
CA PHE A 46 8.69 -4.37 -6.81
C PHE A 46 8.77 -3.30 -7.90
N VAL A 47 9.07 -2.04 -7.53
CA VAL A 47 9.25 -0.94 -8.49
C VAL A 47 10.41 -1.23 -9.45
N GLU A 48 11.52 -1.75 -8.96
CA GLU A 48 12.64 -2.13 -9.80
C GLU A 48 12.27 -3.25 -10.80
N ALA A 49 11.53 -4.27 -10.34
CA ALA A 49 11.05 -5.34 -11.20
C ALA A 49 10.11 -4.82 -12.30
N LEU A 50 9.19 -3.89 -11.96
CA LEU A 50 8.31 -3.24 -12.94
C LEU A 50 9.11 -2.48 -14.00
N ASN A 51 10.15 -1.74 -13.61
CA ASN A 51 11.01 -1.03 -14.56
C ASN A 51 11.73 -2.00 -15.52
N ARG A 52 12.13 -3.18 -15.04
CA ARG A 52 12.79 -4.21 -15.86
C ARG A 52 11.85 -4.94 -16.82
N LEU A 53 10.57 -5.07 -16.47
CA LEU A 53 9.59 -5.80 -17.27
C LEU A 53 9.32 -5.18 -18.64
N LYS A 54 9.74 -3.93 -18.91
CA LYS A 54 9.61 -3.17 -20.18
C LYS A 54 8.21 -3.16 -20.80
N THR A 55 7.23 -3.72 -20.10
CA THR A 55 5.86 -3.95 -20.52
C THR A 55 4.99 -3.40 -19.40
N GLN A 56 4.01 -2.59 -19.79
CA GLN A 56 3.09 -2.03 -18.82
C GLN A 56 2.13 -3.14 -18.40
N PRO A 57 2.02 -3.47 -17.11
CA PRO A 57 1.02 -4.42 -16.67
C PRO A 57 -0.38 -3.87 -17.00
N PRO A 58 -1.35 -4.73 -17.34
CA PRO A 58 -2.73 -4.29 -17.56
C PRO A 58 -3.28 -3.74 -16.23
N LEU A 59 -3.44 -2.42 -16.16
CA LEU A 59 -3.94 -1.71 -14.98
C LEU A 59 -5.28 -1.05 -15.29
N LYS A 60 -6.22 -1.12 -14.34
CA LYS A 60 -7.48 -0.37 -14.42
C LYS A 60 -7.26 1.04 -13.89
N THR A 61 -6.60 1.86 -14.69
CA THR A 61 -6.21 3.23 -14.32
C THR A 61 -7.40 4.09 -13.88
N HIS A 62 -8.58 3.91 -14.46
CA HIS A 62 -9.79 4.65 -14.07
C HIS A 62 -10.26 4.37 -12.62
N ILE A 63 -9.91 3.23 -12.03
CA ILE A 63 -10.33 2.86 -10.67
C ILE A 63 -9.22 3.15 -9.66
N ASP A 64 -7.97 2.93 -10.06
CA ASP A 64 -6.81 2.97 -9.15
C ASP A 64 -6.21 4.38 -8.96
N CYS A 65 -6.75 5.41 -9.60
CA CYS A 65 -6.34 6.81 -9.41
C CYS A 65 -6.94 7.44 -8.14
N LEU A 66 -6.80 6.80 -6.98
CA LEU A 66 -6.82 7.54 -5.71
C LEU A 66 -5.43 8.14 -5.49
N SER A 67 -5.03 9.02 -6.41
CA SER A 67 -3.99 10.01 -6.14
C SER A 67 -4.43 10.77 -4.90
N SER A 68 -3.53 10.93 -3.93
CA SER A 68 -3.71 11.85 -2.80
C SER A 68 -4.45 13.09 -3.27
N GLN A 69 -5.62 13.39 -2.69
CA GLN A 69 -6.13 14.75 -2.80
C GLN A 69 -5.00 15.64 -2.28
N LYS A 70 -4.55 16.60 -3.10
CA LYS A 70 -3.74 17.70 -2.59
C LYS A 70 -4.62 18.42 -1.58
N ILE A 71 -4.18 18.47 -0.34
CA ILE A 71 -4.59 19.53 0.59
C ILE A 71 -3.96 20.82 0.09
#